data_AF-A0A944LJB0-F1
#
_entry.id   AF-A0A944LJB0-F1
#
_cell.length_a   1.000
_cell.length_b   1.000
_cell.length_c   1.000
_cell.angle_alpha   90.00
_cell.angle_beta   90.00
_cell.angle_gamma   90.00
#
_symmetry.space_group_name_H-M   'P 1'
#
loop_
_entity.id
_entity.type
_entity.pdbx_description
1 polymer ?
#
loop_
_entity_poly.entity_id
_entity_poly.type
_entity_poly.pdbx_seq_one_letter_code
_entity_poly.pdbx_strand_id
1 'polypeptide(L)'
;MGIFKRKSSEAEAADSDLTFFTYSKANEFRAIAREVFAEMGLEVQVHPGHAVDDSGREFGFWNVGATCYQQPQSTWRGVIAEHLRRVLASFEAPDPFDVLASQDVPLRTFARLYDETSIPGINSYPHRELAPGIVEMLALDLPDTVAVFNHDNANKFGGWEALQRQGIENLRSLEIEQLETLPAPGGGTFNALLGESVYTASRALLLPDLATELTGQRVQKEFGWLMSIPNRHQVAWHIIESAAVVSALNGMARFTAMGYADAPGSVSPHVFWWNGTSYEQLTHVRDDGTLTLHVSPAFQAVLTSVTADG
;
A
#
# COMPACT_ATOMS: atom_id res chain seq x y z
N MET A 1 35.25 35.33 28.53
CA MET A 1 34.31 34.18 28.51
C MET A 1 33.61 34.16 27.16
N GLY A 2 34.00 33.26 26.27
CA GLY A 2 33.40 33.11 24.95
C GLY A 2 32.16 32.22 25.01
N ILE A 3 31.02 32.75 24.57
CA ILE A 3 29.76 32.02 24.46
C ILE A 3 29.79 31.25 23.13
N PHE A 4 29.95 29.93 23.20
CA PHE A 4 29.81 29.05 22.04
C PHE A 4 28.33 28.95 21.67
N LYS A 5 27.96 29.58 20.56
CA LYS A 5 26.66 29.42 19.91
C LYS A 5 26.64 28.05 19.22
N ARG A 6 25.92 27.09 19.82
CA ARG A 6 25.72 25.75 19.25
C ARG A 6 24.90 25.91 17.97
N LYS A 7 25.51 25.56 16.83
CA LYS A 7 24.87 25.54 15.50
C LYS A 7 23.74 24.50 15.57
N SER A 8 22.50 24.91 15.33
CA SER A 8 21.37 23.99 15.12
C SER A 8 21.71 23.08 13.94
N SER A 9 21.69 21.76 14.14
CA SER A 9 21.83 20.78 13.06
C SER A 9 20.68 20.98 12.08
N GLU A 10 20.98 21.28 10.83
CA GLU A 10 20.01 21.13 9.74
C GLU A 10 19.48 19.69 9.79
N ALA A 11 18.15 19.53 9.75
CA ALA A 11 17.54 18.22 9.70
C ALA A 11 18.04 17.50 8.45
N GLU A 12 18.65 16.34 8.63
CA GLU A 12 19.17 15.54 7.53
C GLU A 12 18.02 15.14 6.60
N ALA A 13 18.23 15.27 5.28
CA ALA A 13 17.23 14.88 4.30
C ALA A 13 16.92 13.38 4.38
N ALA A 14 15.67 13.02 4.11
CA ALA A 14 15.25 11.64 3.94
C ALA A 14 15.95 11.03 2.72
N ASP A 15 16.20 9.72 2.77
CA ASP A 15 16.71 8.96 1.63
C ASP A 15 15.62 8.86 0.54
N SER A 16 16.02 8.89 -0.73
CA SER A 16 15.07 8.85 -1.86
C SER A 16 14.41 7.48 -2.04
N ASP A 17 15.07 6.40 -1.62
CA ASP A 17 14.68 5.02 -1.90
C ASP A 17 14.30 4.26 -0.63
N LEU A 18 14.70 4.74 0.54
CA LEU A 18 14.26 4.25 1.85
C LEU A 18 13.77 5.45 2.66
N THR A 19 12.63 6.02 2.27
CA THR A 19 12.13 7.34 2.73
C THR A 19 11.93 7.48 4.23
N PHE A 20 11.77 6.37 4.94
CA PHE A 20 11.70 6.32 6.40
C PHE A 20 13.07 6.53 7.08
N PHE A 21 14.18 6.32 6.38
CA PHE A 21 15.52 6.63 6.87
C PHE A 21 15.96 8.05 6.48
N THR A 22 16.80 8.66 7.32
CA THR A 22 17.68 9.75 6.86
C THR A 22 18.75 9.18 5.93
N TYR A 23 19.32 10.02 5.06
CA TYR A 23 20.37 9.60 4.13
C TYR A 23 21.52 8.83 4.81
N SER A 24 22.03 9.31 5.95
CA SER A 24 23.08 8.60 6.71
C SER A 24 22.59 7.27 7.27
N LYS A 25 21.36 7.18 7.77
CA LYS A 25 20.82 5.92 8.31
C LYS A 25 20.62 4.87 7.21
N ALA A 26 20.16 5.29 6.03
CA ALA A 26 20.02 4.41 4.88
C ALA A 26 21.39 3.87 4.43
N ASN A 27 22.43 4.69 4.46
CA ASN A 27 23.79 4.24 4.14
C ASN A 27 24.38 3.28 5.18
N GLU A 28 24.11 3.49 6.47
CA GLU A 28 24.47 2.53 7.53
C GLU A 28 23.77 1.19 7.31
N PHE A 29 22.47 1.21 6.99
CA PHE A 29 21.71 0.02 6.67
C PHE A 29 22.32 -0.73 5.46
N ARG A 30 22.60 -0.03 4.35
CA ARG A 30 23.21 -0.61 3.14
C ARG A 30 24.60 -1.19 3.41
N ALA A 31 25.40 -0.55 4.27
CA ALA A 31 26.71 -1.05 4.66
C ALA A 31 26.60 -2.38 5.44
N ILE A 32 25.69 -2.45 6.42
CA ILE A 32 25.42 -3.68 7.17
C ILE A 32 24.87 -4.77 6.23
N ALA A 33 23.93 -4.42 5.33
CA ALA A 33 23.37 -5.37 4.38
C ALA A 33 24.46 -6.00 3.50
N ARG A 34 25.38 -5.18 2.97
CA ARG A 34 26.54 -5.66 2.20
C ARG A 34 27.40 -6.65 2.98
N GLU A 35 27.67 -6.37 4.25
CA GLU A 35 28.45 -7.27 5.12
C GLU A 35 27.71 -8.60 5.33
N VAL A 36 26.39 -8.56 5.53
CA VAL A 36 25.58 -9.77 5.69
C VAL A 36 25.56 -10.60 4.41
N PHE A 37 25.42 -10.00 3.22
CA PHE A 37 25.54 -10.72 1.95
C PHE A 37 26.89 -11.44 1.83
N ALA A 38 27.98 -10.75 2.14
CA ALA A 38 29.32 -11.33 2.12
C ALA A 38 29.49 -12.48 3.12
N GLU A 39 28.95 -12.35 4.34
CA GLU A 39 28.92 -13.42 5.35
C GLU A 39 28.12 -14.64 4.91
N MET A 40 27.10 -14.44 4.07
CA MET A 40 26.29 -15.50 3.46
C MET A 40 26.91 -16.04 2.16
N GLY A 41 28.09 -15.57 1.77
CA GLY A 41 28.81 -16.02 0.57
C GLY A 41 28.22 -15.51 -0.75
N LEU A 42 27.47 -14.41 -0.71
CA LEU A 42 26.88 -13.79 -1.89
C LEU A 42 27.64 -12.52 -2.26
N GLU A 43 28.20 -12.50 -3.47
CA GLU A 43 28.71 -11.27 -4.07
C GLU A 43 27.54 -10.51 -4.71
N VAL A 44 27.34 -9.26 -4.27
CA VAL A 44 26.23 -8.42 -4.74
C VAL A 44 26.68 -6.99 -5.01
N GLN A 45 26.05 -6.38 -6.00
CA GLN A 45 26.08 -4.95 -6.21
C GLN A 45 24.93 -4.30 -5.45
N VAL A 46 25.27 -3.41 -4.50
CA VAL A 46 24.29 -2.68 -3.69
C VAL A 46 23.85 -1.40 -4.39
N HIS A 47 22.56 -1.27 -4.65
CA HIS A 47 21.88 -0.10 -5.19
C HIS A 47 21.10 0.65 -4.09
N PRO A 48 20.54 1.85 -4.37
CA PRO A 48 19.80 2.60 -3.36
C PRO A 48 18.63 1.82 -2.72
N GLY A 49 17.80 1.15 -3.54
CA GLY A 49 16.61 0.42 -3.06
C GLY A 49 16.72 -1.12 -3.04
N HIS A 50 17.80 -1.70 -3.54
CA HIS A 50 17.97 -3.16 -3.68
C HIS A 50 19.45 -3.58 -3.80
N ALA A 51 19.72 -4.88 -3.80
CA ALA A 51 20.99 -5.45 -4.24
C ALA A 51 20.79 -6.44 -5.40
N VAL A 52 21.77 -6.57 -6.29
CA VAL A 52 21.74 -7.54 -7.41
C VAL A 52 22.96 -8.45 -7.31
N ASP A 53 22.78 -9.77 -7.41
CA ASP A 53 23.89 -10.73 -7.47
C ASP A 53 24.39 -10.98 -8.91
N ASP A 54 25.48 -11.73 -9.05
CA ASP A 54 26.08 -12.05 -10.36
C ASP A 54 25.16 -12.87 -11.28
N SER A 55 24.13 -13.51 -10.73
CA SER A 55 23.11 -14.24 -11.50
C SER A 55 21.95 -13.35 -11.95
N GLY A 56 21.96 -12.07 -11.55
CA GLY A 56 20.90 -11.11 -11.82
C GLY A 56 19.71 -11.18 -10.86
N ARG A 57 19.83 -11.90 -9.74
CA ARG A 57 18.76 -11.91 -8.72
C ARG A 57 18.75 -10.60 -7.96
N GLU A 58 17.58 -9.98 -7.89
CA GLU A 58 17.36 -8.73 -7.17
C GLU A 58 16.79 -8.98 -5.76
N PHE A 59 17.36 -8.30 -4.77
CA PHE A 59 17.01 -8.35 -3.37
C PHE A 59 16.54 -6.96 -2.92
N GLY A 60 15.22 -6.73 -2.91
CA GLY A 60 14.65 -5.45 -2.51
C GLY A 60 14.89 -5.11 -1.03
N PHE A 61 15.33 -3.89 -0.74
CA PHE A 61 15.63 -3.44 0.63
C PHE A 61 14.44 -2.86 1.36
N TRP A 62 13.38 -2.48 0.66
CA TRP A 62 12.32 -1.70 1.27
C TRP A 62 11.70 -2.37 2.51
N ASN A 63 11.29 -3.63 2.39
CA ASN A 63 10.62 -4.34 3.50
C ASN A 63 11.55 -4.58 4.69
N VAL A 64 12.77 -5.07 4.44
CA VAL A 64 13.75 -5.32 5.51
C VAL A 64 14.25 -4.01 6.13
N GLY A 65 14.38 -2.95 5.34
CA GLY A 65 14.72 -1.61 5.80
C GLY A 65 13.66 -1.06 6.75
N ALA A 66 12.37 -1.20 6.40
CA ALA A 66 11.27 -0.76 7.24
C ALA A 66 11.25 -1.52 8.59
N THR A 67 11.49 -2.84 8.57
CA THR A 67 11.62 -3.62 9.81
C THR A 67 12.82 -3.16 10.64
N CYS A 68 13.97 -2.90 10.01
CA CYS A 68 15.15 -2.35 10.69
C CYS A 68 14.86 -0.98 11.30
N TYR A 69 14.14 -0.09 10.60
CA TYR A 69 13.81 1.25 11.09
C TYR A 69 13.09 1.25 12.43
N GLN A 70 12.22 0.26 12.66
CA GLN A 70 11.47 0.10 13.91
C GLN A 70 12.29 -0.55 15.05
N GLN A 71 13.54 -0.93 14.79
CA GLN A 71 14.37 -1.72 15.70
C GLN A 71 15.70 -1.01 16.03
N PRO A 72 16.31 -1.27 17.20
CA PRO A 72 17.63 -0.74 17.51
C PRO A 72 18.67 -1.20 16.48
N GLN A 73 19.58 -0.31 16.07
CA GLN A 73 20.61 -0.62 15.06
C GLN A 73 21.45 -1.86 15.37
N SER A 74 21.65 -2.17 16.66
CA SER A 74 22.38 -3.37 17.10
C SER A 74 21.72 -4.68 16.66
N THR A 75 20.41 -4.69 16.37
CA THR A 75 19.69 -5.89 15.92
C THR A 75 19.61 -6.01 14.41
N TRP A 76 19.93 -4.95 13.65
CA TRP A 76 19.75 -4.89 12.20
C TRP A 76 20.45 -6.03 11.47
N ARG A 77 21.68 -6.37 11.86
CA ARG A 77 22.42 -7.49 11.26
C ARG A 77 21.62 -8.80 11.32
N GLY A 78 21.02 -9.10 12.47
CA GLY A 78 20.22 -10.30 12.66
C GLY A 78 18.94 -10.28 11.80
N VAL A 79 18.23 -9.16 11.81
CA VAL A 79 17.01 -8.95 11.00
C VAL A 79 17.29 -9.12 9.51
N ILE A 80 18.37 -8.51 9.02
CA ILE A 80 18.77 -8.61 7.61
C ILE A 80 19.15 -10.05 7.27
N ALA A 81 19.97 -10.71 8.09
CA ALA A 81 20.37 -12.10 7.84
C ALA A 81 19.18 -13.05 7.81
N GLU A 82 18.21 -12.87 8.72
CA GLU A 82 16.98 -13.66 8.74
C GLU A 82 16.11 -13.42 7.49
N HIS A 83 15.94 -12.15 7.11
CA HIS A 83 15.22 -11.79 5.89
C HIS A 83 15.88 -12.39 4.64
N LEU A 84 17.19 -12.24 4.49
CA LEU A 84 17.93 -12.79 3.35
C LEU A 84 17.86 -14.31 3.29
N ARG A 85 17.92 -15.02 4.44
CA ARG A 85 17.70 -16.48 4.46
C ARG A 85 16.33 -16.87 3.92
N ARG A 86 15.27 -16.14 4.29
CA ARG A 86 13.92 -16.39 3.73
C ARG A 86 13.87 -16.14 2.23
N VAL A 87 14.44 -15.03 1.76
CA VAL A 87 14.46 -14.69 0.33
C VAL A 87 15.26 -15.72 -0.48
N LEU A 88 16.44 -16.15 0.00
CA LEU A 88 17.23 -17.17 -0.67
C LEU A 88 16.52 -18.51 -0.72
N ALA A 89 15.91 -18.93 0.39
CA ALA A 89 15.09 -20.14 0.43
C ALA A 89 13.94 -20.08 -0.59
N SER A 90 13.38 -18.88 -0.85
CA SER A 90 12.32 -18.72 -1.85
C SER A 90 12.79 -18.86 -3.30
N PHE A 91 14.06 -18.59 -3.61
CA PHE A 91 14.63 -18.80 -4.95
C PHE A 91 14.91 -20.27 -5.26
N GLU A 92 15.23 -21.06 -4.23
CA GLU A 92 15.48 -22.50 -4.36
C GLU A 92 14.19 -23.33 -4.20
N ALA A 93 13.12 -22.72 -3.70
CA ALA A 93 11.83 -23.36 -3.56
C ALA A 93 11.23 -23.66 -4.95
N PRO A 94 10.58 -24.82 -5.13
CA PRO A 94 9.82 -25.06 -6.33
C PRO A 94 8.66 -24.05 -6.44
N ASP A 95 8.21 -23.79 -7.66
CA ASP A 95 7.10 -22.86 -7.90
C ASP A 95 5.91 -23.24 -6.99
N PRO A 96 5.43 -22.33 -6.11
CA PRO A 96 4.33 -22.62 -5.20
C PRO A 96 3.08 -23.10 -5.94
N PHE A 97 2.88 -22.67 -7.18
CA PHE A 97 1.77 -23.10 -8.04
C PHE A 97 1.89 -24.54 -8.55
N ASP A 98 3.05 -25.18 -8.42
CA ASP A 98 3.28 -26.59 -8.78
C ASP A 98 3.26 -27.52 -7.56
N VAL A 99 3.54 -27.01 -6.36
CA VAL A 99 3.63 -27.82 -5.14
C VAL A 99 2.33 -27.83 -4.35
N LEU A 100 1.59 -26.72 -4.34
CA LEU A 100 0.33 -26.65 -3.61
C LEU A 100 -0.71 -27.59 -4.21
N ALA A 101 -1.43 -28.30 -3.34
CA ALA A 101 -2.58 -29.07 -3.77
C ALA A 101 -3.61 -28.12 -4.39
N SER A 102 -4.18 -28.51 -5.54
CA SER A 102 -5.08 -27.62 -6.30
C SER A 102 -6.29 -27.13 -5.50
N GLN A 103 -6.71 -27.89 -4.47
CA GLN A 103 -7.78 -27.52 -3.55
C GLN A 103 -7.40 -26.42 -2.55
N ASP A 104 -6.11 -26.24 -2.25
CA ASP A 104 -5.62 -25.25 -1.29
C ASP A 104 -5.39 -23.88 -1.93
N VAL A 105 -5.17 -23.85 -3.25
CA VAL A 105 -4.92 -22.60 -4.00
C VAL A 105 -6.07 -21.61 -3.85
N PRO A 106 -7.35 -21.99 -4.05
CA PRO A 106 -8.47 -21.06 -3.83
C PRO A 106 -8.55 -20.53 -2.40
N LEU A 107 -8.26 -21.36 -1.38
CA LEU A 107 -8.30 -20.96 0.03
C LEU A 107 -7.22 -19.94 0.41
N ARG A 108 -6.14 -19.88 -0.38
CA ARG A 108 -5.01 -18.95 -0.20
C ARG A 108 -5.01 -17.82 -1.22
N THR A 109 -6.00 -17.76 -2.11
CA THR A 109 -6.09 -16.73 -3.14
C THR A 109 -6.73 -15.48 -2.57
N PHE A 110 -6.14 -14.31 -2.81
CA PHE A 110 -6.69 -13.02 -2.44
C PHE A 110 -6.70 -12.09 -3.66
N ALA A 111 -7.75 -11.29 -3.79
CA ALA A 111 -7.69 -10.12 -4.66
C ALA A 111 -6.85 -9.06 -3.94
N ARG A 112 -5.85 -8.50 -4.61
CA ARG A 112 -4.92 -7.56 -3.98
C ARG A 112 -4.70 -6.33 -4.83
N LEU A 113 -4.68 -5.17 -4.17
CA LEU A 113 -4.49 -3.87 -4.81
C LEU A 113 -3.01 -3.46 -4.82
N TYR A 114 -2.57 -2.93 -5.96
CA TYR A 114 -1.21 -2.47 -6.21
C TYR A 114 -1.22 -1.11 -6.91
N ASP A 115 -0.14 -0.36 -6.73
CA ASP A 115 0.22 0.75 -7.63
C ASP A 115 0.59 0.16 -8.99
N GLU A 116 -0.13 0.53 -10.04
CA GLU A 116 0.11 0.07 -11.41
C GLU A 116 1.57 0.28 -11.85
N THR A 117 2.15 1.43 -11.50
CA THR A 117 3.49 1.83 -11.91
C THR A 117 4.59 1.05 -11.18
N SER A 118 4.25 0.47 -10.03
CA SER A 118 5.15 -0.35 -9.22
C SER A 118 5.32 -1.79 -9.75
N ILE A 119 4.57 -2.19 -10.78
CA ILE A 119 4.56 -3.56 -11.31
C ILE A 119 5.22 -3.61 -12.70
N PRO A 120 6.52 -3.96 -12.78
CA PRO A 120 7.19 -4.16 -14.07
C PRO A 120 6.51 -5.26 -14.89
N GLY A 121 6.22 -4.96 -16.15
CA GLY A 121 5.62 -5.94 -17.06
C GLY A 121 4.23 -6.41 -16.63
N ILE A 122 3.42 -5.51 -16.07
CA ILE A 122 2.04 -5.76 -15.58
C ILE A 122 1.19 -6.62 -16.52
N ASN A 123 1.38 -6.51 -17.84
CA ASN A 123 0.67 -7.30 -18.86
C ASN A 123 0.89 -8.82 -18.76
N SER A 124 1.95 -9.27 -18.07
CA SER A 124 2.23 -10.69 -17.81
C SER A 124 1.28 -11.29 -16.75
N TYR A 125 0.52 -10.45 -16.06
CA TYR A 125 -0.38 -10.83 -14.99
C TYR A 125 -1.82 -10.45 -15.36
N PRO A 126 -2.82 -11.28 -15.04
CA PRO A 126 -4.20 -10.86 -15.17
C PRO A 126 -4.50 -9.78 -14.11
N HIS A 127 -5.10 -8.68 -14.55
CA HIS A 127 -5.38 -7.53 -13.70
C HIS A 127 -6.61 -6.75 -14.18
N ARG A 128 -7.17 -5.93 -13.29
CA ARG A 128 -8.25 -5.00 -13.59
C ARG A 128 -7.98 -3.67 -12.91
N GLU A 129 -8.18 -2.56 -13.62
CA GLU A 129 -8.10 -1.23 -13.01
C GLU A 129 -9.30 -1.02 -12.05
N LEU A 130 -9.02 -0.66 -10.80
CA LEU A 130 -10.03 -0.26 -9.82
C LEU A 130 -10.30 1.25 -9.92
N ALA A 131 -9.23 2.02 -9.91
CA ALA A 131 -9.20 3.48 -9.98
C ALA A 131 -7.93 3.90 -10.74
N PRO A 132 -7.84 5.14 -11.23
CA PRO A 132 -6.63 5.61 -11.94
C PRO A 132 -5.34 5.29 -11.18
N GLY A 133 -4.48 4.46 -11.77
CA GLY A 133 -3.19 4.03 -11.21
C GLY A 133 -3.26 2.95 -10.12
N ILE A 134 -4.45 2.41 -9.80
CA ILE A 134 -4.64 1.32 -8.84
C ILE A 134 -5.23 0.11 -9.55
N VAL A 135 -4.49 -1.00 -9.51
CA VAL A 135 -4.88 -2.25 -10.15
C VAL A 135 -5.16 -3.35 -9.13
N GLU A 136 -6.21 -4.11 -9.40
CA GLU A 136 -6.51 -5.38 -8.76
C GLU A 136 -5.76 -6.50 -9.49
N MET A 137 -5.05 -7.33 -8.73
CA MET A 137 -4.38 -8.53 -9.21
C MET A 137 -4.70 -9.71 -8.29
N LEU A 138 -4.38 -10.93 -8.74
CA LEU A 138 -4.52 -12.14 -7.93
C LEU A 138 -3.22 -12.45 -7.20
N ALA A 139 -3.34 -12.59 -5.88
CA ALA A 139 -2.26 -12.95 -4.98
C ALA A 139 -2.53 -14.33 -4.37
N LEU A 140 -1.48 -15.14 -4.24
CA LEU A 140 -1.46 -16.38 -3.50
C LEU A 140 -0.69 -16.16 -2.20
N ASP A 141 -1.37 -16.33 -1.07
CA ASP A 141 -0.80 -16.17 0.26
C ASP A 141 0.01 -17.41 0.67
N LEU A 142 1.29 -17.19 0.94
CA LEU A 142 2.24 -18.20 1.39
C LEU A 142 2.72 -17.84 2.80
N PRO A 143 3.23 -18.81 3.59
CA PRO A 143 3.58 -18.56 4.99
C PRO A 143 4.52 -17.36 5.23
N ASP A 144 5.47 -17.13 4.30
CA ASP A 144 6.49 -16.09 4.44
C ASP A 144 6.43 -15.01 3.34
N THR A 145 5.65 -15.24 2.28
CA THR A 145 5.66 -14.41 1.07
C THR A 145 4.30 -14.38 0.39
N VAL A 146 4.15 -13.50 -0.61
CA VAL A 146 2.97 -13.47 -1.47
C VAL A 146 3.43 -13.68 -2.91
N ALA A 147 2.92 -14.71 -3.55
CA ALA A 147 3.13 -14.93 -4.98
C ALA A 147 2.01 -14.27 -5.79
N VAL A 148 2.33 -13.72 -6.96
CA VAL A 148 1.33 -13.13 -7.85
C VAL A 148 1.04 -14.12 -8.98
N PHE A 149 -0.24 -14.35 -9.29
CA PHE A 149 -0.60 -15.23 -10.41
C PHE A 149 -0.22 -14.57 -11.73
N ASN A 150 0.51 -15.29 -12.58
CA ASN A 150 0.59 -14.95 -14.01
C ASN A 150 -0.64 -15.53 -14.76
N HIS A 151 -0.75 -15.25 -16.06
CA HIS A 151 -1.87 -15.74 -16.88
C HIS A 151 -1.98 -17.27 -16.90
N ASP A 152 -0.85 -17.98 -17.00
CA ASP A 152 -0.83 -19.44 -17.08
C ASP A 152 -1.33 -20.09 -15.79
N ASN A 153 -0.84 -19.62 -14.64
CA ASN A 153 -1.25 -20.08 -13.32
C ASN A 153 -2.71 -19.72 -13.06
N ALA A 154 -3.16 -18.51 -13.43
CA ALA A 154 -4.57 -18.17 -13.29
C ALA A 154 -5.45 -19.11 -14.12
N ASN A 155 -5.09 -19.40 -15.36
CA ASN A 155 -5.83 -20.34 -16.22
C ASN A 155 -5.81 -21.77 -15.69
N LYS A 156 -4.66 -22.23 -15.17
CA LYS A 156 -4.49 -23.54 -14.52
C LYS A 156 -5.48 -23.76 -13.37
N PHE A 157 -5.78 -22.70 -12.61
CA PHE A 157 -6.63 -22.75 -11.42
C PHE A 157 -8.05 -22.19 -11.62
N GLY A 158 -8.56 -22.20 -12.85
CA GLY A 158 -9.97 -21.89 -13.15
C GLY A 158 -10.23 -20.49 -13.73
N GLY A 159 -9.17 -19.72 -14.00
CA GLY A 159 -9.21 -18.42 -14.65
C GLY A 159 -9.47 -17.26 -13.70
N TRP A 160 -9.31 -16.04 -14.23
CA TRP A 160 -9.42 -14.79 -13.49
C TRP A 160 -10.73 -14.67 -12.69
N GLU A 161 -11.90 -14.84 -13.33
CA GLU A 161 -13.19 -14.58 -12.69
C GLU A 161 -13.45 -15.49 -11.47
N ALA A 162 -13.05 -16.75 -11.54
CA ALA A 162 -13.25 -17.71 -10.45
C ALA A 162 -12.33 -17.39 -9.27
N LEU A 163 -11.04 -17.15 -9.56
CA LEU A 163 -10.04 -16.81 -8.55
C LEU A 163 -10.30 -15.43 -7.93
N GLN A 164 -10.76 -14.47 -8.72
CA GLN A 164 -11.10 -13.13 -8.24
C GLN A 164 -12.28 -13.19 -7.28
N ARG A 165 -13.33 -13.93 -7.62
CA ARG A 165 -14.48 -14.13 -6.74
C ARG A 165 -14.08 -14.76 -5.42
N GLN A 166 -13.23 -15.80 -5.46
CA GLN A 166 -12.72 -16.42 -4.25
C GLN A 166 -11.82 -15.47 -3.45
N GLY A 167 -10.98 -14.69 -4.13
CA GLY A 167 -10.11 -13.71 -3.51
C GLY A 167 -10.88 -12.62 -2.78
N ILE A 168 -11.98 -12.15 -3.34
CA ILE A 168 -12.91 -11.21 -2.69
C ILE A 168 -13.58 -11.86 -1.46
N GLU A 169 -13.97 -13.12 -1.54
CA GLU A 169 -14.57 -13.84 -0.40
C GLU A 169 -13.55 -14.02 0.74
N ASN A 170 -12.30 -14.35 0.40
CA ASN A 170 -11.23 -14.48 1.38
C ASN A 170 -10.92 -13.14 2.06
N LEU A 171 -10.93 -12.02 1.31
CA LEU A 171 -10.85 -10.66 1.90
C LEU A 171 -11.99 -10.38 2.88
N ARG A 172 -13.21 -10.82 2.58
CA ARG A 172 -14.37 -10.66 3.45
C ARG A 172 -14.19 -11.43 4.76
N SER A 173 -13.57 -12.61 4.70
CA SER A 173 -13.33 -13.48 5.84
C SER A 173 -12.22 -13.01 6.80
N LEU A 174 -11.41 -12.03 6.39
CA LEU A 174 -10.36 -11.48 7.24
C LEU A 174 -10.95 -10.76 8.46
N GLU A 175 -10.32 -10.99 9.61
CA GLU A 175 -10.64 -10.26 10.83
C GLU A 175 -10.44 -8.74 10.63
N ILE A 176 -11.26 -7.95 11.30
CA ILE A 176 -11.12 -6.50 11.33
C ILE A 176 -10.13 -6.19 12.45
N GLU A 177 -8.94 -5.74 12.09
CA GLU A 177 -7.87 -5.44 13.05
C GLU A 177 -8.14 -4.14 13.79
N GLN A 178 -8.17 -3.00 13.08
CA GLN A 178 -8.36 -1.69 13.71
C GLN A 178 -9.16 -0.75 12.81
N LEU A 179 -10.39 -0.44 13.24
CA LEU A 179 -11.24 0.57 12.62
C LEU A 179 -11.20 1.86 13.44
N GLU A 180 -10.81 2.96 12.81
CA GLU A 180 -10.80 4.28 13.44
C GLU A 180 -11.70 5.26 12.71
N THR A 181 -12.40 6.10 13.48
CA THR A 181 -13.08 7.29 12.96
C THR A 181 -12.23 8.51 13.30
N LEU A 182 -11.61 9.08 12.27
CA LEU A 182 -10.65 10.18 12.39
C LEU A 182 -11.33 11.53 12.16
N PRO A 183 -11.04 12.55 13.00
CA PRO A 183 -11.58 13.89 12.81
C PRO A 183 -10.92 14.59 11.62
N ALA A 184 -11.71 15.32 10.85
CA ALA A 184 -11.22 16.11 9.73
C ALA A 184 -11.00 17.58 10.13
N PRO A 185 -9.98 18.27 9.57
CA PRO A 185 -9.78 19.70 9.80
C PRO A 185 -11.00 20.52 9.35
N GLY A 186 -11.56 21.31 10.26
CA GLY A 186 -12.74 22.14 9.98
C GLY A 186 -14.10 21.47 10.23
N GLY A 187 -14.11 20.24 10.75
CA GLY A 187 -15.33 19.52 11.14
C GLY A 187 -15.57 18.27 10.30
N GLY A 188 -16.44 17.37 10.80
CA GLY A 188 -16.68 16.08 10.17
C GLY A 188 -15.60 15.03 10.47
N THR A 189 -15.80 13.83 9.92
CA THR A 189 -14.97 12.66 10.17
C THR A 189 -14.82 11.81 8.92
N PHE A 190 -13.78 11.00 8.86
CA PHE A 190 -13.64 9.91 7.89
C PHE A 190 -13.24 8.63 8.64
N ASN A 191 -13.45 7.47 8.03
CA ASN A 191 -13.07 6.19 8.63
C ASN A 191 -11.77 5.72 8.00
N ALA A 192 -10.94 5.06 8.79
CA ALA A 192 -9.72 4.39 8.35
C ALA A 192 -9.70 2.97 8.93
N LEU A 193 -9.50 1.99 8.06
CA LEU A 193 -9.16 0.63 8.45
C LEU A 193 -7.64 0.48 8.36
N LEU A 194 -7.06 0.11 9.49
CA LEU A 194 -5.62 -0.11 9.69
C LEU A 194 -5.42 -1.58 10.10
N GLY A 195 -4.32 -2.17 9.68
CA GLY A 195 -3.98 -3.54 10.08
C GLY A 195 -2.60 -3.95 9.61
N GLU A 196 -2.02 -4.96 10.24
CA GLU A 196 -0.72 -5.52 9.88
C GLU A 196 -0.82 -6.45 8.65
N SER A 197 -2.02 -6.91 8.30
CA SER A 197 -2.23 -7.71 7.10
C SER A 197 -1.92 -6.93 5.83
N VAL A 198 -1.11 -7.51 4.94
CA VAL A 198 -0.80 -6.98 3.60
C VAL A 198 -2.02 -6.90 2.67
N TYR A 199 -3.17 -7.42 3.13
CA TYR A 199 -4.45 -7.42 2.43
C TYR A 199 -5.44 -6.38 2.96
N THR A 200 -5.13 -5.67 4.05
CA THR A 200 -6.04 -4.70 4.69
C THR A 200 -6.54 -3.65 3.70
N ALA A 201 -5.64 -3.05 2.92
CA ALA A 201 -6.00 -2.07 1.89
C ALA A 201 -6.92 -2.63 0.80
N SER A 202 -6.77 -3.93 0.49
CA SER A 202 -7.54 -4.57 -0.58
C SER A 202 -9.00 -4.76 -0.20
N ARG A 203 -9.37 -4.60 1.09
CA ARG A 203 -10.77 -4.49 1.51
C ARG A 203 -11.48 -3.25 0.94
N ALA A 204 -10.75 -2.31 0.33
CA ALA A 204 -11.35 -1.28 -0.53
C ALA A 204 -12.24 -1.86 -1.65
N LEU A 205 -11.93 -3.07 -2.15
CA LEU A 205 -12.76 -3.79 -3.13
C LEU A 205 -14.15 -4.18 -2.60
N LEU A 206 -14.33 -4.16 -1.27
CA LEU A 206 -15.58 -4.45 -0.59
C LEU A 206 -16.41 -3.17 -0.34
N LEU A 207 -15.89 -1.98 -0.68
CA LEU A 207 -16.68 -0.75 -0.62
C LEU A 207 -17.75 -0.73 -1.71
N PRO A 208 -18.96 -0.25 -1.41
CA PRO A 208 -19.35 0.42 -0.17
C PRO A 208 -19.91 -0.49 0.92
N ASP A 209 -20.15 -1.78 0.63
CA ASP A 209 -20.80 -2.71 1.56
C ASP A 209 -20.03 -2.83 2.89
N LEU A 210 -18.69 -2.83 2.82
CA LEU A 210 -17.83 -2.81 4.00
C LEU A 210 -18.10 -1.60 4.91
N ALA A 211 -18.30 -0.41 4.34
CA ALA A 211 -18.60 0.78 5.12
C ALA A 211 -19.94 0.63 5.84
N THR A 212 -20.96 0.12 5.15
CA THR A 212 -22.27 -0.14 5.76
C THR A 212 -22.21 -1.19 6.86
N GLU A 213 -21.45 -2.27 6.65
CA GLU A 213 -21.27 -3.33 7.66
C GLU A 213 -20.57 -2.80 8.92
N LEU A 214 -19.51 -2.02 8.76
CA LEU A 214 -18.66 -1.59 9.87
C LEU A 214 -19.18 -0.35 10.61
N THR A 215 -19.81 0.60 9.91
CA THR A 215 -20.21 1.89 10.50
C THR A 215 -21.72 2.11 10.51
N GLY A 216 -22.49 1.25 9.83
CA GLY A 216 -23.93 1.44 9.65
C GLY A 216 -24.29 2.56 8.66
N GLN A 217 -23.32 3.29 8.10
CA GLN A 217 -23.53 4.37 7.15
C GLN A 217 -23.95 3.81 5.79
N ARG A 218 -24.99 4.39 5.20
CA ARG A 218 -25.52 3.96 3.90
C ARG A 218 -25.18 4.98 2.84
N VAL A 219 -24.68 4.49 1.70
CA VAL A 219 -24.38 5.36 0.57
C VAL A 219 -25.64 5.97 -0.01
N GLN A 220 -25.64 7.30 -0.11
CA GLN A 220 -26.58 8.03 -0.95
C GLN A 220 -26.06 7.97 -2.38
N LYS A 221 -26.79 7.27 -3.26
CA LYS A 221 -26.34 6.98 -4.64
C LYS A 221 -26.03 8.25 -5.45
N GLU A 222 -26.73 9.34 -5.17
CA GLU A 222 -26.54 10.64 -5.79
C GLU A 222 -25.22 11.34 -5.43
N PHE A 223 -24.66 11.05 -4.25
CA PHE A 223 -23.45 11.71 -3.76
C PHE A 223 -22.21 10.80 -3.79
N GLY A 224 -22.39 9.50 -3.63
CA GLY A 224 -21.29 8.53 -3.63
C GLY A 224 -20.45 8.57 -2.35
N TRP A 225 -19.17 8.23 -2.47
CA TRP A 225 -18.22 8.21 -1.35
C TRP A 225 -16.81 8.57 -1.78
N LEU A 226 -15.98 8.96 -0.83
CA LEU A 226 -14.54 9.11 -0.99
C LEU A 226 -13.82 7.85 -0.55
N MET A 227 -12.71 7.54 -1.20
CA MET A 227 -11.80 6.44 -0.87
C MET A 227 -10.34 6.90 -1.03
N SER A 228 -9.46 6.43 -0.17
CA SER A 228 -8.01 6.50 -0.42
C SER A 228 -7.30 5.25 0.10
N ILE A 229 -6.21 4.89 -0.59
CA ILE A 229 -5.43 3.69 -0.31
C ILE A 229 -3.95 4.07 -0.28
N PRO A 230 -3.44 4.63 0.84
CA PRO A 230 -2.06 5.10 0.91
C PRO A 230 -1.02 4.00 0.69
N ASN A 231 -1.24 2.85 1.34
CA ASN A 231 -0.33 1.70 1.32
C ASN A 231 -1.14 0.42 1.55
N ARG A 232 -0.51 -0.75 1.41
CA ARG A 232 -1.15 -2.07 1.52
C ARG A 232 -1.84 -2.38 2.87
N HIS A 233 -1.51 -1.63 3.92
CA HIS A 233 -2.00 -1.84 5.29
C HIS A 233 -3.15 -0.90 5.68
N GLN A 234 -3.53 0.02 4.79
CA GLN A 234 -4.43 1.13 5.14
C GLN A 234 -5.41 1.43 4.01
N VAL A 235 -6.68 1.56 4.36
CA VAL A 235 -7.72 2.12 3.49
C VAL A 235 -8.56 3.10 4.29
N ALA A 236 -8.84 4.26 3.71
CA ALA A 236 -9.73 5.26 4.30
C ALA A 236 -10.91 5.56 3.39
N TRP A 237 -12.05 5.89 3.99
CA TRP A 237 -13.26 6.26 3.26
C TRP A 237 -14.12 7.30 4.00
N HIS A 238 -14.94 8.01 3.23
CA HIS A 238 -15.96 8.90 3.76
C HIS A 238 -17.22 8.80 2.91
N ILE A 239 -18.34 8.40 3.52
CA ILE A 239 -19.65 8.40 2.84
C ILE A 239 -20.16 9.84 2.78
N ILE A 240 -20.53 10.31 1.59
CA ILE A 240 -20.92 11.71 1.39
C ILE A 240 -22.40 11.87 1.76
N GLU A 241 -22.65 12.63 2.82
CA GLU A 241 -24.00 12.89 3.35
C GLU A 241 -24.29 14.37 3.60
N SER A 242 -23.24 15.22 3.65
CA SER A 242 -23.36 16.66 3.95
C SER A 242 -22.13 17.44 3.48
N ALA A 243 -22.16 18.77 3.66
CA ALA A 243 -21.03 19.67 3.42
C ALA A 243 -19.73 19.30 4.16
N ALA A 244 -19.79 18.41 5.17
CA ALA A 244 -18.61 17.88 5.85
C ALA A 244 -17.60 17.19 4.91
N VAL A 245 -18.04 16.79 3.71
CA VAL A 245 -17.19 16.21 2.66
C VAL A 245 -15.97 17.05 2.32
N VAL A 246 -16.08 18.39 2.35
CA VAL A 246 -14.93 19.28 2.05
C VAL A 246 -13.84 19.12 3.10
N SER A 247 -14.22 19.10 4.37
CA SER A 247 -13.28 18.88 5.47
C SER A 247 -12.74 17.45 5.44
N ALA A 248 -13.60 16.45 5.27
CA ALA A 248 -13.20 15.05 5.18
C ALA A 248 -12.19 14.81 4.06
N LEU A 249 -12.41 15.38 2.87
CA LEU A 249 -11.49 15.32 1.73
C LEU A 249 -10.11 15.89 2.08
N ASN A 250 -10.06 17.04 2.75
CA ASN A 250 -8.79 17.63 3.21
C ASN A 250 -8.09 16.77 4.28
N GLY A 251 -8.85 16.16 5.20
CA GLY A 251 -8.33 15.24 6.20
C GLY A 251 -7.75 13.97 5.57
N MET A 252 -8.53 13.34 4.68
CA MET A 252 -8.12 12.15 3.92
C MET A 252 -6.91 12.42 3.04
N ALA A 253 -6.85 13.58 2.37
CA ALA A 253 -5.70 14.01 1.58
C ALA A 253 -4.38 13.99 2.40
N ARG A 254 -4.40 14.56 3.62
CA ARG A 254 -3.23 14.57 4.51
C ARG A 254 -2.90 13.18 5.03
N PHE A 255 -3.90 12.44 5.49
CA PHE A 255 -3.75 11.06 5.94
C PHE A 255 -3.10 10.19 4.85
N THR A 256 -3.57 10.33 3.62
CA THR A 256 -3.09 9.55 2.47
C THR A 256 -1.66 9.92 2.11
N ALA A 257 -1.33 11.21 2.05
CA ALA A 257 0.03 11.65 1.75
C ALA A 257 1.03 11.14 2.81
N MET A 258 0.66 11.20 4.10
CA MET A 258 1.50 10.67 5.18
C MET A 258 1.65 9.15 5.11
N GLY A 259 0.54 8.42 4.99
CA GLY A 259 0.57 6.95 4.90
C GLY A 259 1.29 6.43 3.66
N TYR A 260 1.24 7.17 2.55
CA TYR A 260 1.95 6.82 1.31
C TYR A 260 3.47 6.96 1.47
N ALA A 261 3.93 8.00 2.17
CA ALA A 261 5.35 8.29 2.35
C ALA A 261 6.03 7.45 3.44
N ASP A 262 5.27 7.01 4.46
CA ASP A 262 5.80 6.40 5.69
C ASP A 262 5.80 4.86 5.67
N ALA A 263 5.12 4.22 4.72
CA ALA A 263 4.84 2.78 4.79
C ALA A 263 5.42 1.96 3.64
N PRO A 264 5.83 0.70 3.90
CA PRO A 264 6.14 -0.24 2.85
C PRO A 264 4.95 -0.70 2.04
N GLY A 265 5.17 -0.79 0.71
CA GLY A 265 4.12 -1.14 -0.25
C GLY A 265 3.08 -0.05 -0.39
N SER A 266 3.53 1.17 -0.70
CA SER A 266 2.68 2.28 -1.10
C SER A 266 1.80 1.89 -2.30
N VAL A 267 0.57 2.38 -2.32
CA VAL A 267 -0.42 2.04 -3.36
C VAL A 267 -0.86 3.30 -4.11
N SER A 268 -1.30 4.34 -3.40
CA SER A 268 -1.65 5.60 -4.06
C SER A 268 -1.60 6.78 -3.10
N PRO A 269 -1.02 7.93 -3.52
CA PRO A 269 -1.02 9.14 -2.71
C PRO A 269 -2.33 9.94 -2.86
N HIS A 270 -3.36 9.37 -3.47
CA HIS A 270 -4.54 10.11 -3.92
C HIS A 270 -5.84 9.73 -3.22
N VAL A 271 -6.74 10.72 -3.15
CA VAL A 271 -8.15 10.53 -2.77
C VAL A 271 -8.98 10.45 -4.04
N PHE A 272 -9.88 9.48 -4.08
CA PHE A 272 -10.79 9.19 -5.18
C PHE A 272 -12.23 9.35 -4.73
N TRP A 273 -13.09 9.77 -5.65
CA TRP A 273 -14.54 9.83 -5.46
C TRP A 273 -15.22 8.80 -6.35
N TRP A 274 -16.07 7.96 -5.76
CA TRP A 274 -16.98 7.11 -6.51
C TRP A 274 -18.19 7.91 -6.96
N ASN A 275 -18.31 8.14 -8.26
CA ASN A 275 -19.40 8.95 -8.85
C ASN A 275 -20.69 8.16 -9.14
N GLY A 276 -20.77 6.91 -8.70
CA GLY A 276 -21.86 5.98 -9.03
C GLY A 276 -21.49 4.95 -10.10
N THR A 277 -20.48 5.21 -10.93
CA THR A 277 -20.04 4.34 -12.04
C THR A 277 -18.57 3.97 -11.96
N SER A 278 -17.71 4.93 -11.60
CA SER A 278 -16.26 4.75 -11.53
C SER A 278 -15.65 5.63 -10.44
N TYR A 279 -14.39 5.37 -10.13
CA TYR A 279 -13.58 6.26 -9.30
C TYR A 279 -12.98 7.38 -10.14
N GLU A 280 -13.14 8.62 -9.66
CA GLU A 280 -12.51 9.81 -10.18
C GLU A 280 -11.44 10.30 -9.18
N GLN A 281 -10.22 10.59 -9.66
CA GLN A 281 -9.16 11.14 -8.82
C GLN A 281 -9.42 12.61 -8.50
N LEU A 282 -9.46 12.95 -7.21
CA LEU A 282 -9.70 14.32 -6.74
C LEU A 282 -8.44 15.06 -6.32
N THR A 283 -7.31 14.38 -6.17
CA THR A 283 -6.07 14.99 -5.69
C THR A 283 -4.90 14.69 -6.62
N HIS A 284 -4.01 15.66 -6.80
CA HIS A 284 -2.78 15.51 -7.58
C HIS A 284 -1.59 16.00 -6.77
N VAL A 285 -0.49 15.26 -6.82
CA VAL A 285 0.80 15.68 -6.27
C VAL A 285 1.52 16.45 -7.37
N ARG A 286 1.91 17.69 -7.10
CA ARG A 286 2.73 18.50 -7.99
C ARG A 286 4.21 18.10 -7.90
N ASP A 287 5.01 18.55 -8.86
CA ASP A 287 6.47 18.33 -8.87
C ASP A 287 7.18 18.81 -7.61
N ASP A 288 6.62 19.81 -6.92
CA ASP A 288 7.14 20.34 -5.65
C ASP A 288 6.65 19.56 -4.40
N GLY A 289 5.95 18.44 -4.60
CA GLY A 289 5.37 17.62 -3.54
C GLY A 289 4.05 18.17 -2.98
N THR A 290 3.57 19.32 -3.45
CA THR A 290 2.32 19.91 -2.96
C THR A 290 1.12 19.13 -3.49
N LEU A 291 0.27 18.67 -2.57
CA LEU A 291 -1.01 18.07 -2.92
C LEU A 291 -2.02 19.17 -3.28
N THR A 292 -2.67 19.03 -4.43
CA THR A 292 -3.73 19.92 -4.91
C THR A 292 -5.00 19.17 -5.20
N LEU A 293 -6.14 19.83 -4.96
CA LEU A 293 -7.44 19.27 -5.27
C LEU A 293 -7.87 19.67 -6.69
N HIS A 294 -8.34 18.69 -7.44
CA HIS A 294 -9.00 18.86 -8.71
C HIS A 294 -10.48 18.51 -8.53
N VAL A 295 -11.35 19.49 -8.75
CA VAL A 295 -12.79 19.34 -8.61
C VAL A 295 -13.40 19.34 -10.00
N SER A 296 -13.88 18.19 -10.46
CA SER A 296 -14.61 18.13 -11.72
C SER A 296 -15.97 18.83 -11.63
N PRO A 297 -16.59 19.20 -12.76
CA PRO A 297 -17.95 19.72 -12.77
C PRO A 297 -18.97 18.80 -12.09
N ALA A 298 -18.79 17.48 -12.20
CA ALA A 298 -19.67 16.50 -11.56
C ALA A 298 -19.51 16.52 -10.03
N PHE A 299 -18.27 16.52 -9.52
CA PHE A 299 -18.05 16.61 -8.09
C PHE A 299 -18.47 17.98 -7.53
N GLN A 300 -18.27 19.06 -8.28
CA GLN A 300 -18.75 20.40 -7.91
C GLN A 300 -20.27 20.44 -7.73
N ALA A 301 -21.02 19.71 -8.56
CA ALA A 301 -22.48 19.60 -8.41
C ALA A 301 -22.87 18.86 -7.12
N VAL A 302 -22.15 17.81 -6.74
CA VAL A 302 -22.33 17.13 -5.45
C VAL A 302 -22.06 18.10 -4.30
N LEU A 303 -20.92 18.80 -4.32
CA LEU A 303 -20.56 19.79 -3.29
C LEU A 303 -21.65 20.86 -3.14
N THR A 304 -22.17 21.37 -4.25
CA THR A 304 -23.24 22.38 -4.25
C THR A 304 -24.52 21.83 -3.62
N SER A 305 -24.90 20.60 -3.95
CA SER A 305 -26.12 19.96 -3.46
C SER A 305 -26.06 19.73 -1.94
N VAL A 306 -24.96 19.16 -1.45
CA VAL A 306 -24.81 18.88 0.00
C VAL A 306 -24.61 20.13 0.86
N THR A 307 -24.28 21.27 0.25
CA THR A 307 -24.24 22.57 0.92
C THR A 307 -25.57 23.31 0.89
N ALA A 308 -26.46 22.98 -0.04
CA ALA A 308 -27.79 23.59 -0.13
C ALA A 308 -28.79 22.94 0.87
N ASP A 309 -28.54 21.69 1.25
CA ASP A 309 -29.37 20.91 2.19
C ASP A 309 -28.96 21.07 3.68
N GLY A 310 -27.94 21.89 3.99
CA GLY A 310 -27.45 22.16 5.35
C GLY A 310 -27.81 23.56 5.84
#